data_AF-A0AAE0DY73-F1
#
_entry.id   AF-A0AAE0DY73-F1
#
_cell.length_a   1.000
_cell.length_b   1.000
_cell.length_c   1.000
_cell.angle_alpha   90.00
_cell.angle_beta   90.00
_cell.angle_gamma   90.00
#
_symmetry.space_group_name_H-M   'P 1'
#
loop_
_entity.id
_entity.type
_entity.pdbx_description
1 polymer ?
#
loop_
_entity_poly.entity_id
_entity_poly.type
_entity_poly.pdbx_seq_one_letter_code
_entity_poly.pdbx_strand_id
1 'polypeptide(L)'
;MGKLEIVLNNFESMEVVPSLFVFMGNFCSHPFNLSFPSFSSLRLQFGKLGQMIAAHPHLKDHSRFLFIPGPEDAGPSTALPRCALPKYLTEELQKYIPNAIFSSNPCRIKFYTQEIVFFRQDLLYRMRRSCLISPSTEETDDYFEHLVATIIHQSHLCPLPLMVQPIIWNYDHSLHLYPTPHTIVLADKSERKVFKDTRITCFNPGSFSSDSTLVTYRPCTQEVEFPAS
;
A
#
# COMPACT_ATOMS: atom_id res chain seq x y z
N MET A 1 6.30 9.87 -13.75
CA MET A 1 6.81 10.98 -12.92
C MET A 1 5.94 12.24 -13.04
N GLY A 2 5.65 12.75 -14.24
CA GLY A 2 4.81 13.97 -14.37
C GLY A 2 3.46 13.95 -13.66
N LYS A 3 2.72 12.83 -13.69
CA LYS A 3 1.45 12.69 -12.94
C LYS A 3 1.62 12.88 -11.42
N LEU A 4 2.69 12.34 -10.86
CA LEU A 4 2.98 12.46 -9.43
C LEU A 4 3.36 13.89 -9.08
N GLU A 5 4.14 14.55 -9.93
CA GLU A 5 4.51 15.95 -9.76
C GLU A 5 3.29 16.87 -9.74
N ILE A 6 2.29 16.64 -10.60
CA ILE A 6 1.01 17.37 -10.55
C ILE A 6 0.32 17.19 -9.19
N VAL A 7 0.26 15.95 -8.69
CA VAL A 7 -0.34 15.65 -7.39
C VAL A 7 0.41 16.36 -6.25
N LEU A 8 1.74 16.34 -6.26
CA LEU A 8 2.55 17.01 -5.24
C LEU A 8 2.39 18.53 -5.31
N ASN A 9 2.37 19.12 -6.52
CA ASN A 9 2.10 20.55 -6.70
C ASN A 9 0.74 20.96 -6.13
N ASN A 10 -0.30 20.15 -6.40
CA ASN A 10 -1.63 20.39 -5.87
C ASN A 10 -1.61 20.43 -4.33
N PHE A 11 -0.98 19.46 -3.66
CA PHE A 11 -0.88 19.46 -2.20
C PHE A 11 0.02 20.56 -1.64
N GLU A 12 1.13 20.92 -2.31
CA GLU A 12 2.02 22.00 -1.88
C GLU A 12 1.28 23.35 -1.83
N SER A 13 0.36 23.58 -2.76
CA SER A 13 -0.47 24.80 -2.79
C SER A 13 -1.60 24.86 -1.75
N MET A 14 -1.85 23.77 -1.01
CA MET A 14 -2.87 23.75 0.03
C MET A 14 -2.35 24.34 1.34
N GLU A 15 -3.21 25.05 2.07
CA GLU A 15 -2.89 25.60 3.38
C GLU A 15 -2.56 24.51 4.41
N VAL A 16 -3.28 23.39 4.35
CA VAL A 16 -3.05 22.21 5.20
C VAL A 16 -2.57 21.06 4.35
N VAL A 17 -1.34 20.62 4.58
CA VAL A 17 -0.77 19.46 3.89
C VAL A 17 -1.06 18.14 4.61
N PRO A 18 -1.12 17.01 3.88
CA PRO A 18 -1.26 15.70 4.50
C PRO A 18 -0.10 15.42 5.47
N SER A 19 -0.40 14.93 6.68
CA SER A 19 0.66 14.59 7.64
C SER A 19 1.49 13.38 7.20
N LEU A 20 0.94 12.52 6.34
CA LEU A 20 1.59 11.29 5.87
C LEU A 20 1.18 10.98 4.43
N PHE A 21 2.17 10.81 3.56
CA PHE A 21 2.05 10.19 2.24
C PHE A 21 2.46 8.73 2.33
N VAL A 22 1.63 7.83 1.83
CA VAL A 22 1.92 6.40 1.78
C VAL A 22 2.06 5.95 0.34
N PHE A 23 3.29 5.60 -0.04
CA PHE A 23 3.60 5.00 -1.33
C PHE A 23 3.67 3.48 -1.19
N MET A 24 2.73 2.79 -1.84
CA MET A 24 2.74 1.34 -1.92
C MET A 24 3.25 0.92 -3.29
N GLY A 25 4.14 -0.08 -3.31
CA GLY A 25 4.71 -0.62 -4.54
C GLY A 25 3.66 -1.21 -5.49
N ASN A 26 4.01 -1.65 -6.69
CA ASN A 26 5.39 -1.87 -7.14
C ASN A 26 6.04 -0.56 -7.61
N PHE A 27 7.30 -0.34 -7.24
CA PHE A 27 8.07 0.86 -7.62
C PHE A 27 8.74 0.73 -9.00
N CYS A 28 8.76 -0.49 -9.55
CA CYS A 28 9.17 -0.78 -10.91
C CYS A 28 7.95 -1.16 -11.77
N SER A 29 7.97 -0.77 -13.04
CA SER A 29 6.97 -1.19 -14.03
C SER A 29 7.13 -2.64 -14.49
N HIS A 30 8.31 -3.22 -14.26
CA HIS A 30 8.62 -4.60 -14.59
C HIS A 30 9.01 -5.34 -13.32
N PRO A 31 8.68 -6.63 -13.20
CA PRO A 31 9.08 -7.42 -12.04
C PRO A 31 10.59 -7.40 -11.84
N PHE A 32 11.00 -7.33 -10.58
CA PHE A 32 12.40 -7.34 -10.24
C PHE A 32 13.06 -8.66 -10.71
N ASN A 33 14.18 -8.53 -11.43
CA ASN A 33 14.98 -9.65 -11.92
C ASN A 33 16.48 -9.33 -11.74
N LEU A 34 17.21 -10.29 -11.15
CA LEU A 34 18.65 -10.21 -10.88
C LEU A 34 19.50 -10.12 -12.16
N SER A 35 19.00 -10.63 -13.28
CA SER A 35 19.73 -10.66 -14.56
C SER A 35 19.72 -9.31 -15.31
N PHE A 36 18.96 -8.32 -14.85
CA PHE A 36 18.88 -6.99 -15.47
C PHE A 36 19.63 -5.96 -14.62
N PRO A 37 20.18 -4.87 -15.20
CA PRO A 37 20.78 -3.74 -14.48
C PRO A 37 19.73 -2.89 -13.72
N SER A 38 18.72 -3.55 -13.14
CA SER A 38 17.54 -2.95 -12.54
C SER A 38 17.87 -2.18 -11.26
N PHE A 39 18.86 -2.62 -10.48
CA PHE A 39 19.22 -1.98 -9.21
C PHE A 39 19.78 -0.57 -9.36
N SER A 40 20.71 -0.33 -10.31
CA SER A 40 21.29 1.00 -10.51
C SER A 40 20.27 1.97 -11.10
N SER A 41 19.46 1.50 -12.06
CA SER A 41 18.36 2.28 -12.63
C SER A 41 17.32 2.63 -11.57
N LEU A 42 16.84 1.65 -10.78
CA LEU A 42 15.87 1.88 -9.71
C LEU A 42 16.41 2.84 -8.65
N ARG A 43 17.68 2.68 -8.22
CA ARG A 43 18.34 3.61 -7.30
C ARG A 43 18.34 5.04 -7.84
N LEU A 44 18.66 5.21 -9.13
CA LEU A 44 18.61 6.52 -9.78
C LEU A 44 17.17 7.10 -9.79
N GLN A 45 16.15 6.28 -10.05
CA GLN A 45 14.75 6.72 -10.02
C GLN A 45 14.30 7.12 -8.60
N PHE A 46 14.74 6.39 -7.57
CA PHE A 46 14.53 6.79 -6.17
C PHE A 46 15.20 8.14 -5.85
N GLY A 47 16.41 8.38 -6.37
CA GLY A 47 17.07 9.69 -6.27
C GLY A 47 16.25 10.80 -6.93
N LYS A 48 15.74 10.57 -8.16
CA LYS A 48 14.86 11.53 -8.87
C LYS A 48 13.55 11.79 -8.12
N LEU A 49 12.94 10.76 -7.55
CA LEU A 49 11.76 10.90 -6.69
C LEU A 49 12.07 11.74 -5.44
N GLY A 50 13.22 11.49 -4.81
CA GLY A 50 13.71 12.27 -3.68
C GLY A 50 13.88 13.75 -4.02
N GLN A 51 14.51 14.06 -5.15
CA GLN A 51 14.66 15.43 -5.65
C GLN A 51 13.31 16.10 -5.92
N MET A 52 12.38 15.39 -6.56
CA MET A 52 11.05 15.90 -6.86
C MET A 52 10.30 16.30 -5.59
N ILE A 53 10.27 15.43 -4.57
CA ILE A 53 9.62 15.77 -3.30
C ILE A 53 10.39 16.89 -2.59
N ALA A 54 11.72 16.91 -2.64
CA ALA A 54 12.51 17.98 -2.03
C ALA A 54 12.34 19.35 -2.70
N ALA A 55 11.83 19.41 -3.93
CA ALA A 55 11.44 20.64 -4.60
C ALA A 55 10.14 21.25 -4.03
N HIS A 56 9.43 20.53 -3.17
CA HIS A 56 8.19 20.92 -2.49
C HIS A 56 8.48 21.11 -0.98
N PRO A 57 9.06 22.26 -0.57
CA PRO A 57 9.53 22.45 0.81
C PRO A 57 8.41 22.36 1.85
N HIS A 58 7.20 22.83 1.54
CA HIS A 58 6.07 22.80 2.48
C HIS A 58 5.68 21.35 2.79
N LEU A 59 5.59 20.48 1.77
CA LEU A 59 5.40 19.04 1.95
C LEU A 59 6.58 18.37 2.66
N LYS A 60 7.82 18.73 2.30
CA LYS A 60 9.01 18.12 2.91
C LYS A 60 9.10 18.37 4.42
N ASP A 61 8.74 19.57 4.86
CA ASP A 61 8.91 19.99 6.25
C ASP A 61 7.74 19.59 7.15
N HIS A 62 6.53 19.44 6.60
CA HIS A 62 5.33 19.15 7.38
C HIS A 62 4.71 17.76 7.14
N SER A 63 5.17 17.02 6.12
CA SER A 63 4.68 15.67 5.82
C SER A 63 5.74 14.59 6.08
N ARG A 64 5.27 13.39 6.41
CA ARG A 64 6.09 12.17 6.41
C ARG A 64 5.82 11.36 5.15
N PHE A 65 6.81 10.58 4.73
CA PHE A 65 6.72 9.74 3.54
C PHE A 65 7.00 8.30 3.93
N LEU A 66 6.01 7.42 3.80
CA LEU A 66 6.10 6.00 4.07
C LEU A 66 6.12 5.23 2.76
N PHE A 67 7.07 4.31 2.63
CA PHE A 67 7.24 3.44 1.48
C PHE A 67 7.05 1.99 1.91
N ILE A 68 6.12 1.30 1.23
CA ILE A 68 5.75 -0.09 1.50
C ILE A 68 6.02 -0.91 0.23
N PRO A 69 6.84 -1.97 0.30
CA PRO A 69 7.20 -2.77 -0.87
C PRO A 69 6.01 -3.57 -1.40
N GLY A 70 5.87 -3.62 -2.71
CA GLY A 70 4.91 -4.49 -3.40
C GLY A 70 5.44 -5.90 -3.65
N PRO A 71 4.58 -6.79 -4.20
CA PRO A 71 4.93 -8.19 -4.46
C PRO A 71 6.00 -8.38 -5.54
N GLU A 72 6.21 -7.42 -6.44
CA GLU A 72 7.17 -7.54 -7.55
C GLU A 72 8.44 -6.68 -7.33
N ASP A 73 8.55 -6.03 -6.17
CA ASP A 73 9.72 -5.21 -5.81
C ASP A 73 10.92 -6.06 -5.39
N ALA A 74 12.10 -5.42 -5.39
CA ALA A 74 13.36 -6.04 -4.97
C ALA A 74 13.30 -6.52 -3.51
N GLY A 75 13.64 -7.79 -3.30
CA GLY A 75 13.68 -8.40 -1.98
C GLY A 75 14.18 -9.84 -2.03
N PRO A 76 14.47 -10.44 -0.86
CA PRO A 76 15.03 -11.80 -0.79
C PRO A 76 14.01 -12.90 -1.09
N SER A 77 12.71 -12.61 -0.95
CA SER A 77 11.63 -13.59 -1.11
C SER A 77 10.30 -12.91 -1.45
N THR A 78 9.39 -13.67 -2.04
CA THR A 78 7.98 -13.30 -2.25
C THR A 78 7.07 -13.72 -1.10
N ALA A 79 7.62 -14.40 -0.08
CA ALA A 79 6.91 -14.79 1.12
C ALA A 79 6.52 -13.58 1.98
N LEU A 80 5.41 -13.71 2.72
CA LEU A 80 4.93 -12.71 3.68
C LEU A 80 5.40 -13.04 5.11
N PRO A 81 5.58 -12.04 5.98
CA PRO A 81 5.69 -10.62 5.66
C PRO A 81 6.97 -10.33 4.87
N ARG A 82 6.91 -9.33 3.98
CA ARG A 82 8.09 -8.87 3.23
C ARG A 82 8.84 -7.81 4.01
N CYS A 83 10.15 -7.92 4.04
CA CYS A 83 11.04 -6.89 4.57
C CYS A 83 10.92 -5.58 3.79
N ALA A 84 11.31 -4.47 4.42
CA ALA A 84 11.48 -3.19 3.74
C ALA A 84 12.47 -3.27 2.56
N LEU A 85 12.39 -2.30 1.66
CA LEU A 85 13.32 -2.19 0.52
C LEU A 85 14.78 -2.12 0.99
N PRO A 86 15.73 -2.75 0.26
CA PRO A 86 17.16 -2.70 0.60
C PRO A 86 17.71 -1.28 0.71
N LYS A 87 18.52 -1.01 1.75
CA LYS A 87 19.11 0.31 2.03
C LYS A 87 19.84 0.92 0.83
N TYR A 88 20.57 0.09 0.08
CA TYR A 88 21.25 0.50 -1.16
C TYR A 88 20.34 1.25 -2.15
N LEU A 89 19.06 0.86 -2.24
CA LEU A 89 18.08 1.54 -3.10
C LEU A 89 17.55 2.82 -2.46
N THR A 90 17.32 2.80 -1.15
CA THR A 90 16.62 3.86 -0.42
C THR A 90 17.52 5.03 -0.02
N GLU A 91 18.82 4.78 0.14
CA GLU A 91 19.84 5.78 0.50
C GLU A 91 19.81 6.99 -0.43
N GLU A 92 19.60 6.77 -1.74
CA GLU A 92 19.58 7.85 -2.72
C GLU A 92 18.39 8.81 -2.54
N LEU A 93 17.22 8.27 -2.14
CA LEU A 93 16.05 9.08 -1.80
C LEU A 93 16.24 9.77 -0.44
N GLN A 94 16.80 9.05 0.54
CA GLN A 94 17.00 9.57 1.90
C GLN A 94 18.01 10.72 1.98
N LYS A 95 18.93 10.85 1.01
CA LYS A 95 19.76 12.06 0.85
C LYS A 95 18.93 13.34 0.74
N TYR A 96 17.76 13.27 0.09
CA TYR A 96 16.87 14.41 -0.13
C TYR A 96 15.78 14.50 0.94
N ILE A 97 15.29 13.35 1.42
CA ILE A 97 14.22 13.22 2.39
C ILE A 97 14.70 12.34 3.57
N PRO A 98 15.45 12.89 4.53
CA PRO A 98 16.02 12.10 5.64
C PRO A 98 14.95 11.46 6.53
N ASN A 99 13.74 12.04 6.54
CA ASN A 99 12.60 11.59 7.32
C ASN A 99 11.75 10.50 6.65
N ALA A 100 12.14 10.04 5.45
CA ALA A 100 11.44 8.97 4.72
C ALA A 100 11.55 7.62 5.45
N ILE A 101 10.41 6.96 5.62
CA ILE A 101 10.24 5.70 6.34
C ILE A 101 10.03 4.59 5.32
N PHE A 102 10.86 3.55 5.39
CA PHE A 102 10.69 2.34 4.58
C PHE A 102 10.30 1.20 5.51
N SER A 103 9.13 0.60 5.29
CA SER A 103 8.55 -0.40 6.19
C SER A 103 8.35 -1.75 5.49
N SER A 104 8.03 -2.78 6.26
CA SER A 104 7.59 -4.09 5.76
C SER A 104 6.25 -4.01 5.01
N ASN A 105 5.90 -5.10 4.35
CA ASN A 105 4.56 -5.34 3.81
C ASN A 105 4.02 -6.69 4.34
N PRO A 106 2.91 -6.71 5.10
CA PRO A 106 2.14 -5.56 5.56
C PRO A 106 2.89 -4.69 6.57
N CYS A 107 2.32 -3.52 6.88
CA CYS A 107 2.72 -2.71 8.02
C CYS A 107 1.49 -2.12 8.74
N ARG A 108 1.72 -1.62 9.94
CA ARG A 108 0.69 -1.01 10.78
C ARG A 108 1.13 0.35 11.25
N ILE A 109 0.19 1.28 11.27
CA ILE A 109 0.38 2.63 11.78
C ILE A 109 -0.63 2.84 12.89
N LYS A 110 -0.13 3.28 14.04
CA LYS A 110 -0.97 3.76 15.13
C LYS A 110 -1.04 5.27 15.05
N PHE A 111 -2.23 5.80 14.77
CA PHE A 111 -2.51 7.23 14.75
C PHE A 111 -3.45 7.55 15.92
N TYR A 112 -2.87 8.09 17.00
CA TYR A 112 -3.55 8.24 18.29
C TYR A 112 -4.17 6.93 18.79
N THR A 113 -5.51 6.85 18.84
CA THR A 113 -6.28 5.68 19.27
C THR A 113 -6.58 4.71 18.12
N GLN A 114 -6.30 5.09 16.88
CA GLN A 114 -6.66 4.33 15.69
C GLN A 114 -5.49 3.49 15.19
N GLU A 115 -5.82 2.30 14.71
CA GLU A 115 -4.88 1.38 14.06
C GLU A 115 -5.25 1.25 12.60
N ILE A 116 -4.28 1.55 11.73
CA ILE A 116 -4.41 1.49 10.28
C ILE A 116 -3.42 0.43 9.77
N VAL A 117 -3.94 -0.59 9.11
CA VAL A 117 -3.15 -1.68 8.55
C VAL A 117 -3.03 -1.47 7.05
N PHE A 118 -1.80 -1.45 6.52
CA PHE A 118 -1.52 -1.37 5.10
C PHE A 118 -1.04 -2.71 4.60
N PHE A 119 -1.65 -3.19 3.51
CA PHE A 119 -1.26 -4.44 2.89
C PHE A 119 -1.29 -4.30 1.37
N ARG A 120 -0.11 -4.41 0.74
CA ARG A 120 0.04 -4.35 -0.70
C ARG A 120 0.13 -5.76 -1.26
N GLN A 121 -0.96 -6.27 -1.79
CA GLN A 121 -0.99 -7.58 -2.47
C GLN A 121 -2.15 -7.62 -3.46
N ASP A 122 -1.96 -8.33 -4.57
CA ASP A 122 -3.03 -8.58 -5.55
C ASP A 122 -3.97 -9.70 -5.02
N LEU A 123 -4.59 -9.44 -3.86
CA LEU A 123 -5.29 -10.43 -3.05
C LEU A 123 -6.64 -10.82 -3.66
N LEU A 124 -7.39 -9.89 -4.23
CA LEU A 124 -8.67 -10.16 -4.86
C LEU A 124 -8.50 -11.20 -5.97
N TYR A 125 -7.50 -10.99 -6.82
CA TYR A 125 -7.18 -11.92 -7.91
C TYR A 125 -6.77 -13.32 -7.38
N ARG A 126 -5.91 -13.38 -6.36
CA ARG A 126 -5.43 -14.65 -5.78
C ARG A 126 -6.54 -15.44 -5.07
N MET A 127 -7.39 -14.75 -4.32
CA MET A 127 -8.55 -15.34 -3.65
C MET A 127 -9.52 -15.90 -4.68
N ARG A 128 -9.89 -15.12 -5.71
CA ARG A 128 -10.79 -15.59 -6.77
C ARG A 128 -10.28 -16.82 -7.51
N ARG A 129 -8.98 -16.93 -7.75
CA ARG A 129 -8.38 -18.12 -8.39
C ARG A 129 -8.32 -19.34 -7.47
N SER A 130 -8.44 -19.15 -6.16
CA SER A 130 -8.39 -20.20 -5.15
C SER A 130 -9.77 -20.59 -4.62
N CYS A 131 -10.83 -19.88 -5.02
CA CYS A 131 -12.21 -20.20 -4.67
C CYS A 131 -12.64 -21.53 -5.30
N LEU A 132 -13.19 -22.44 -4.48
CA LEU A 132 -13.82 -23.67 -4.98
C LEU A 132 -15.18 -23.39 -5.63
N ILE A 133 -15.93 -22.46 -5.05
CA ILE A 133 -17.25 -22.03 -5.51
C ILE A 133 -17.18 -20.53 -5.72
N SER A 134 -17.66 -20.06 -6.86
CA SER A 134 -17.79 -18.63 -7.12
C SER A 134 -18.78 -18.01 -6.12
N PRO A 135 -18.50 -16.80 -5.59
CA PRO A 135 -19.43 -16.14 -4.68
C PRO A 135 -20.80 -15.97 -5.34
N SER A 136 -21.86 -16.19 -4.57
CA SER A 136 -23.22 -16.00 -5.05
C SER A 136 -23.48 -14.51 -5.26
N THR A 137 -24.25 -14.19 -6.29
CA THR A 137 -24.70 -12.83 -6.58
C THR A 137 -26.00 -12.48 -5.82
N GLU A 138 -26.47 -13.36 -4.93
CA GLU A 138 -27.72 -13.18 -4.18
C GLU A 138 -27.56 -12.19 -3.02
N GLU A 139 -26.40 -12.20 -2.33
CA GLU A 139 -26.14 -11.34 -1.17
C GLU A 139 -25.41 -10.05 -1.53
N THR A 140 -24.32 -10.16 -2.30
CA THR A 140 -23.61 -9.01 -2.88
C THR A 140 -22.94 -9.42 -4.20
N ASP A 141 -23.06 -8.56 -5.21
CA ASP A 141 -22.36 -8.71 -6.49
C ASP A 141 -20.92 -8.16 -6.43
N ASP A 142 -20.57 -7.49 -5.32
CA ASP A 142 -19.26 -6.89 -5.17
C ASP A 142 -18.23 -7.89 -4.63
N TYR A 143 -17.36 -8.36 -5.52
CA TYR A 143 -16.23 -9.21 -5.16
C TYR A 143 -15.31 -8.61 -4.08
N PHE A 144 -15.20 -7.28 -4.00
CA PHE A 144 -14.40 -6.63 -2.96
C PHE A 144 -15.05 -6.74 -1.58
N GLU A 145 -16.37 -6.64 -1.49
CA GLU A 145 -17.09 -6.84 -0.22
C GLU A 145 -16.95 -8.27 0.28
N HIS A 146 -17.10 -9.25 -0.61
CA HIS A 146 -16.83 -10.66 -0.29
C HIS A 146 -15.40 -10.89 0.22
N LEU A 147 -14.41 -10.24 -0.43
CA LEU A 147 -13.01 -10.31 0.00
C LEU A 147 -12.85 -9.74 1.41
N VAL A 148 -13.37 -8.55 1.66
CA VAL A 148 -13.25 -7.86 2.94
C VAL A 148 -13.95 -8.65 4.04
N ALA A 149 -15.16 -9.14 3.80
CA ALA A 149 -15.88 -10.01 4.72
C ALA A 149 -15.06 -11.27 5.06
N THR A 150 -14.45 -11.90 4.06
CA THR A 150 -13.60 -13.09 4.28
C THR A 150 -12.40 -12.77 5.17
N ILE A 151 -11.68 -11.69 4.89
CA ILE A 151 -10.49 -11.27 5.66
C ILE A 151 -10.85 -10.93 7.12
N ILE A 152 -11.96 -10.22 7.33
CA ILE A 152 -12.44 -9.85 8.67
C ILE A 152 -12.86 -11.10 9.44
N HIS A 153 -13.69 -11.97 8.85
CA HIS A 153 -14.16 -13.19 9.52
C HIS A 153 -13.05 -14.18 9.82
N GLN A 154 -12.06 -14.32 8.92
CA GLN A 154 -10.88 -15.16 9.15
C GLN A 154 -9.86 -14.49 10.09
N SER A 155 -10.02 -13.21 10.40
CA SER A 155 -9.08 -12.42 11.21
C SER A 155 -7.63 -12.55 10.75
N HIS A 156 -7.41 -12.65 9.43
CA HIS A 156 -6.10 -12.87 8.82
C HIS A 156 -6.02 -12.15 7.46
N LEU A 157 -4.96 -11.39 7.21
CA LEU A 157 -4.78 -10.61 5.98
C LEU A 157 -4.70 -11.47 4.70
N CYS A 158 -4.17 -12.68 4.81
CA CYS A 158 -4.01 -13.59 3.67
C CYS A 158 -4.47 -15.01 4.02
N PRO A 159 -5.78 -15.29 4.02
CA PRO A 159 -6.32 -16.62 4.33
C PRO A 159 -6.21 -17.55 3.10
N LEU A 160 -4.98 -17.75 2.62
CA LEU A 160 -4.67 -18.58 1.45
C LEU A 160 -3.72 -19.72 1.84
N PRO A 161 -3.78 -20.88 1.14
CA PRO A 161 -2.81 -21.94 1.34
C PRO A 161 -1.39 -21.47 1.06
N LEU A 162 -0.41 -22.02 1.80
CA LEU A 162 1.02 -21.68 1.66
C LEU A 162 1.56 -21.93 0.23
N MET A 163 0.93 -22.82 -0.53
CA MET A 163 1.26 -23.09 -1.93
C MET A 163 0.91 -21.93 -2.87
N VAL A 164 -0.11 -21.14 -2.51
CA VAL A 164 -0.56 -19.96 -3.27
C VAL A 164 0.16 -18.70 -2.79
N GLN A 165 0.28 -18.54 -1.48
CA GLN A 165 1.03 -17.44 -0.87
C GLN A 165 1.90 -17.98 0.27
N PRO A 166 3.22 -18.10 0.05
CA PRO A 166 4.13 -18.48 1.12
C PRO A 166 4.11 -17.46 2.25
N ILE A 167 4.09 -17.95 3.48
CA ILE A 167 4.20 -17.16 4.71
C ILE A 167 5.36 -17.71 5.52
N ILE A 168 6.21 -16.83 6.03
CA ILE A 168 7.31 -17.16 6.92
C ILE A 168 6.70 -17.54 8.27
N TRP A 169 6.74 -18.83 8.62
CA TRP A 169 6.04 -19.38 9.79
C TRP A 169 6.28 -18.61 11.08
N ASN A 170 7.51 -18.16 11.34
CA ASN A 170 7.87 -17.40 12.54
C ASN A 170 7.16 -16.03 12.64
N TYR A 171 6.67 -15.50 11.52
CA TYR A 171 6.06 -14.17 11.42
C TYR A 171 4.60 -14.20 10.97
N ASP A 172 3.94 -15.36 11.01
CA ASP A 172 2.52 -15.50 10.64
C ASP A 172 1.62 -14.57 11.47
N HIS A 173 1.92 -14.44 12.76
CA HIS A 173 1.24 -13.54 13.71
C HIS A 173 1.19 -12.07 13.26
N SER A 174 2.10 -11.62 12.39
CA SER A 174 2.10 -10.25 11.87
C SER A 174 0.92 -9.97 10.92
N LEU A 175 0.36 -11.02 10.33
CA LEU A 175 -0.76 -10.98 9.39
C LEU A 175 -2.13 -11.06 10.07
N HIS A 176 -2.18 -11.31 11.39
CA HIS A 176 -3.43 -11.48 12.15
C HIS A 176 -4.17 -10.16 12.34
N LEU A 177 -5.46 -10.10 12.04
CA LEU A 177 -6.29 -8.92 12.28
C LEU A 177 -7.00 -8.93 13.63
N TYR A 178 -6.42 -9.61 14.62
CA TYR A 178 -6.92 -9.64 15.99
C TYR A 178 -5.91 -8.96 16.94
N PRO A 179 -6.31 -7.92 17.70
CA PRO A 179 -7.61 -7.28 17.71
C PRO A 179 -7.93 -6.57 16.38
N THR A 180 -9.22 -6.40 16.11
CA THR A 180 -9.72 -5.81 14.87
C THR A 180 -9.21 -4.37 14.71
N PRO A 181 -8.51 -4.03 13.61
CA PRO A 181 -8.06 -2.68 13.37
C PRO A 181 -9.23 -1.77 12.97
N HIS A 182 -9.01 -0.46 13.10
CA HIS A 182 -10.02 0.53 12.72
C HIS A 182 -10.10 0.70 11.21
N THR A 183 -8.96 0.55 10.53
CA THR A 183 -8.87 0.74 9.08
C THR A 183 -7.91 -0.25 8.45
N ILE A 184 -8.33 -0.82 7.31
CA ILE A 184 -7.53 -1.72 6.50
C ILE A 184 -7.40 -1.13 5.10
N VAL A 185 -6.18 -0.91 4.65
CA VAL A 185 -5.86 -0.44 3.31
C VAL A 185 -5.32 -1.61 2.51
N LEU A 186 -6.17 -2.16 1.64
CA LEU A 186 -5.84 -3.27 0.76
C LEU A 186 -5.46 -2.71 -0.61
N ALA A 187 -4.16 -2.54 -0.87
CA ALA A 187 -3.69 -2.08 -2.16
C ALA A 187 -3.60 -3.25 -3.15
N ASP A 188 -4.54 -3.28 -4.08
CA ASP A 188 -4.64 -4.23 -5.18
C ASP A 188 -4.67 -3.47 -6.52
N LYS A 189 -4.35 -4.16 -7.61
CA LYS A 189 -4.50 -3.67 -9.00
C LYS A 189 -5.96 -3.55 -9.43
N SER A 190 -6.92 -4.07 -8.64
CA SER A 190 -8.35 -3.90 -8.90
C SER A 190 -8.80 -2.44 -8.78
N GLU A 191 -10.03 -2.18 -9.23
CA GLU A 191 -10.66 -0.85 -9.14
C GLU A 191 -10.69 -0.30 -7.71
N ARG A 192 -10.70 1.03 -7.61
CA ARG A 192 -10.84 1.72 -6.33
C ARG A 192 -12.19 1.39 -5.71
N LYS A 193 -12.20 0.95 -4.45
CA LYS A 193 -13.42 0.60 -3.73
C LYS A 193 -13.28 0.92 -2.25
N VAL A 194 -14.39 1.26 -1.62
CA VAL A 194 -14.50 1.49 -0.18
C VAL A 194 -15.63 0.63 0.33
N PHE A 195 -15.33 -0.13 1.38
CA PHE A 195 -16.29 -0.84 2.19
C PHE A 195 -16.25 -0.26 3.59
N LYS A 196 -17.42 0.13 4.11
CA LYS A 196 -17.54 0.67 5.45
C LYS A 196 -18.55 -0.17 6.22
N ASP A 197 -18.07 -0.85 7.25
CA ASP A 197 -18.91 -1.50 8.26
C ASP A 197 -18.89 -0.66 9.55
N THR A 198 -19.82 -0.93 10.44
CA THR A 198 -20.02 -0.26 11.73
C THR A 198 -18.77 -0.12 12.59
N ARG A 199 -17.74 -0.97 12.40
CA ARG A 199 -16.51 -0.99 13.21
C ARG A 199 -15.21 -0.87 12.40
N ILE A 200 -15.25 -1.04 11.09
CA ILE A 200 -14.06 -1.14 10.25
C ILE A 200 -14.29 -0.42 8.93
N THR A 201 -13.31 0.39 8.54
CA THR A 201 -13.23 0.96 7.19
C THR A 201 -12.19 0.19 6.40
N CYS A 202 -12.57 -0.44 5.29
CA CYS A 202 -11.64 -1.10 4.40
C CYS A 202 -11.70 -0.48 3.01
N PHE A 203 -10.56 -0.17 2.41
CA PHE A 203 -10.56 0.40 1.06
C PHE A 203 -9.35 0.00 0.23
N ASN A 204 -9.54 0.02 -1.08
CA ASN A 204 -8.50 -0.15 -2.08
C ASN A 204 -8.27 1.20 -2.80
N PRO A 205 -7.05 1.74 -2.78
CA PRO A 205 -6.71 2.96 -3.52
C PRO A 205 -6.66 2.77 -5.05
N GLY A 206 -6.56 1.53 -5.52
CA GLY A 206 -6.38 1.21 -6.94
C GLY A 206 -4.96 1.49 -7.44
N SER A 207 -4.78 1.42 -8.76
CA SER A 207 -3.49 1.54 -9.42
C SER A 207 -3.24 2.97 -9.93
N PHE A 208 -2.29 3.67 -9.28
CA PHE A 208 -1.88 5.01 -9.70
C PHE A 208 -1.24 5.04 -11.10
N SER A 209 -0.57 3.96 -11.51
CA SER A 209 0.13 3.94 -12.81
C SER A 209 -0.84 3.95 -13.99
N SER A 210 -1.92 3.18 -13.89
CA SER A 210 -2.96 3.08 -14.93
C SER A 210 -3.87 4.30 -14.87
N ASP A 211 -4.51 4.49 -13.71
CA ASP A 211 -5.71 5.32 -13.60
C ASP A 211 -5.42 6.68 -12.95
N SER A 212 -4.19 6.89 -12.47
CA SER A 212 -3.78 8.09 -11.72
C SER A 212 -4.62 8.30 -10.44
N THR A 213 -5.18 7.22 -9.90
CA THR A 213 -6.04 7.27 -8.72
C THR A 213 -5.24 7.46 -7.45
N LEU A 214 -5.73 8.34 -6.60
CA LEU A 214 -5.26 8.57 -5.24
C LEU A 214 -6.45 8.42 -4.29
N VAL A 215 -6.16 8.14 -3.03
CA VAL A 215 -7.15 8.19 -1.95
C VAL A 215 -6.61 9.05 -0.81
N THR A 216 -7.44 9.95 -0.32
CA THR A 216 -7.18 10.72 0.90
C THR A 216 -8.00 10.13 2.03
N TYR A 217 -7.35 9.74 3.11
CA TYR A 217 -8.02 9.20 4.29
C TYR A 217 -7.88 10.18 5.47
N ARG A 218 -8.99 10.52 6.11
CA ARG A 218 -9.02 11.32 7.33
C ARG A 218 -9.24 10.42 8.54
N PRO A 219 -8.22 10.15 9.37
CA PRO A 219 -8.40 9.27 10.53
C PRO A 219 -9.48 9.78 11.48
N CYS A 220 -9.54 11.08 11.77
CA CYS A 220 -10.48 11.64 12.74
C CYS A 220 -11.95 11.33 12.43
N THR A 221 -12.37 11.37 11.17
CA THR A 221 -13.75 11.09 10.72
C THR A 221 -13.91 9.69 10.13
N GLN A 222 -12.81 8.97 9.93
CA GLN A 222 -12.73 7.72 9.16
C GLN A 222 -13.37 7.84 7.77
N GLU A 223 -13.25 9.03 7.16
CA GLU A 223 -13.74 9.31 5.83
C GLU A 223 -12.66 9.04 4.79
N VAL A 224 -13.09 8.44 3.69
CA VAL A 224 -12.26 8.13 2.54
C VAL A 224 -12.72 9.02 1.39
N GLU A 225 -11.89 9.98 1.02
CA GLU A 225 -12.14 10.91 -0.08
C GLU A 225 -11.38 10.42 -1.32
N PHE A 226 -12.09 10.39 -2.45
CA PHE A 226 -11.48 10.19 -3.75
C PHE A 226 -11.29 11.55 -4.41
N PRO A 227 -10.04 12.04 -4.59
CA PRO A 227 -9.81 13.25 -5.34
C PRO A 227 -10.37 13.07 -6.76
N ALA A 228 -11.11 14.07 -7.24
CA ALA A 228 -11.47 14.13 -8.65
C ALA A 228 -10.17 14.34 -9.46
N SER A 229 -9.99 13.48 -10.46
CA SER A 229 -8.85 13.48 -11.40
C SER A 229 -8.78 14.77 -12.21
#